data_AF-A0A644WKS0-F1
#
_entry.id   AF-A0A644WKS0-F1
#
_cell.length_a   1.000
_cell.length_b   1.000
_cell.length_c   1.000
_cell.angle_alpha   90.00
_cell.angle_beta   90.00
_cell.angle_gamma   90.00
#
_symmetry.space_group_name_H-M   'P 1'
#
loop_
_entity.id
_entity.type
_entity.pdbx_description
1 polymer ?
#
loop_
_entity_poly.entity_id
_entity_poly.type
_entity_poly.pdbx_seq_one_letter_code
_entity_poly.pdbx_strand_id
1 'polypeptide(L)' 'MKLDAPWPFPEEAIRDLASNVGAVVTVEMNMGKYAGEVERAVCGKCRTARATKNLGTPHTPDEILSVIEEVRA' A
#
# COMPACT_ATOMS: atom_id res chain seq x y z
N MET A 1 -3.41 -5.40 -5.85
CA MET A 1 -2.26 -5.67 -6.75
C MET A 1 -1.22 -6.43 -5.96
N LYS A 2 -0.59 -7.45 -6.53
CA LYS A 2 0.59 -8.13 -5.95
C LYS A 2 1.83 -7.64 -6.69
N LEU A 3 2.91 -7.35 -5.98
CA LEU A 3 4.21 -6.97 -6.54
C LEU A 3 5.14 -8.17 -6.49
N ASP A 4 5.56 -8.69 -7.64
CA ASP A 4 6.45 -9.86 -7.72
C ASP A 4 7.94 -9.49 -7.76
N ALA A 5 8.27 -8.33 -8.32
CA ALA A 5 9.64 -7.81 -8.38
C ALA A 5 9.71 -6.43 -7.70
N PRO A 6 10.70 -6.17 -6.84
CA PRO A 6 10.88 -4.88 -6.19
C PRO A 6 11.47 -3.81 -7.12
N TRP A 7 12.15 -4.23 -8.19
CA TRP A 7 12.70 -3.35 -9.22
C TRP A 7 12.72 -4.06 -10.57
N PRO A 8 12.45 -3.38 -11.70
CA PRO A 8 12.05 -1.97 -11.82
C PRO A 8 10.72 -1.67 -11.13
N PHE A 9 10.61 -0.51 -10.47
CA PHE A 9 9.41 -0.13 -9.74
C PHE A 9 8.25 0.17 -10.72
N PRO A 10 7.06 -0.43 -10.54
CA PRO A 10 5.97 -0.33 -11.52
C PRO A 10 5.16 0.96 -11.37
N GLU A 11 5.79 2.11 -11.61
CA GLU A 11 5.20 3.42 -11.39
C GLU A 11 3.93 3.66 -12.21
N GLU A 12 3.96 3.34 -13.51
CA GLU A 12 2.81 3.53 -14.41
C GLU A 12 1.60 2.70 -13.97
N ALA A 13 1.81 1.42 -13.65
CA ALA A 13 0.73 0.53 -13.22
C ALA A 13 0.07 1.00 -11.91
N ILE A 14 0.88 1.49 -10.94
CA ILE A 14 0.36 2.03 -9.68
C ILE A 14 -0.41 3.33 -9.94
N ARG A 15 0.14 4.23 -10.76
CA ARG A 15 -0.46 5.51 -11.12
C ARG A 15 -1.80 5.34 -11.85
N ASP A 16 -1.91 4.34 -12.72
CA ASP A 16 -3.14 4.04 -13.47
C ASP A 16 -4.19 3.39 -12.57
N LEU A 17 -3.78 2.47 -11.70
CA LEU A 17 -4.67 1.87 -10.71
C LEU A 17 -5.24 2.94 -9.77
N ALA A 18 -4.41 3.88 -9.31
CA ALA A 18 -4.80 4.94 -8.39
C ALA A 18 -5.90 5.86 -8.94
N SER A 19 -6.00 6.02 -10.27
CA SER A 19 -7.09 6.78 -10.89
C SER A 19 -8.46 6.08 -10.79
N ASN A 20 -8.49 4.79 -10.48
CA ASN A 20 -9.68 3.94 -10.57
C ASN A 20 -10.14 3.37 -9.21
N VAL A 21 -9.43 3.66 -8.12
CA VAL A 21 -9.73 3.13 -6.78
C VAL A 21 -9.89 4.26 -5.77
N GLY A 22 -10.72 4.06 -4.75
CA GLY A 22 -10.93 5.07 -3.69
C GLY A 22 -9.77 5.17 -2.70
N ALA A 23 -8.96 4.13 -2.59
CA ALA A 23 -7.80 4.08 -1.71
C ALA A 23 -6.80 3.01 -2.11
N VAL A 24 -5.52 3.22 -1.77
CA VAL A 24 -4.44 2.23 -1.86
C VAL A 24 -3.87 1.97 -0.47
N VAL A 25 -3.92 0.72 -0.02
CA VAL A 25 -3.31 0.28 1.24
C VAL A 25 -2.05 -0.53 0.92
N THR A 26 -0.91 -0.09 1.42
CA THR A 26 0.35 -0.84 1.31
C THR A 26 0.55 -1.69 2.55
N VAL A 27 0.73 -3.00 2.37
CA VAL A 27 0.98 -3.95 3.46
C VAL A 27 2.43 -4.39 3.40
N GLU A 28 3.22 -4.07 4.44
CA GLU A 28 4.63 -4.44 4.46
C GLU A 28 5.16 -4.79 5.86
N MET A 29 6.06 -5.76 5.92
CA MET A 29 6.71 -6.20 7.16
C MET A 29 7.96 -5.35 7.50
N ASN A 30 7.91 -4.05 7.20
CA ASN A 30 8.99 -3.10 7.46
C ASN A 30 8.40 -1.71 7.81
N MET A 31 9.27 -0.71 7.98
CA MET A 31 8.88 0.64 8.38
C MET A 31 8.71 1.62 7.20
N GLY A 32 7.81 1.34 6.25
CA GLY A 32 7.42 2.35 5.26
C GLY A 32 8.29 2.44 4.01
N LYS A 33 9.18 1.46 3.76
CA LYS A 33 10.18 1.58 2.67
C LYS A 33 9.52 1.59 1.30
N TYR A 34 8.64 0.64 1.03
CA TYR A 34 7.97 0.55 -0.27
C TYR A 34 6.70 1.40 -0.31
N ALA A 35 6.05 1.61 0.85
CA ALA A 35 4.90 2.49 0.95
C ALA A 35 5.19 3.91 0.47
N GLY A 36 6.38 4.46 0.75
CA GLY A 36 6.77 5.79 0.25
C GLY A 36 6.79 5.90 -1.28
N GLU A 37 7.29 4.87 -1.97
CA GLU A 37 7.30 4.84 -3.44
C GLU A 37 5.89 4.67 -4.02
N VAL A 38 5.06 3.85 -3.38
CA VAL A 38 3.65 3.70 -3.76
C VAL A 38 2.92 5.03 -3.62
N GLU A 39 3.08 5.73 -2.50
CA GLU A 39 2.48 7.06 -2.28
C GLU A 39 2.95 8.09 -3.30
N ARG A 40 4.25 8.10 -3.62
CA ARG A 40 4.83 8.95 -4.67
C ARG A 40 4.18 8.69 -6.02
N ALA A 41 3.98 7.42 -6.39
CA ALA A 41 3.35 7.02 -7.64
C ALA A 41 1.85 7.30 -7.70
N VAL A 42 1.15 7.13 -6.56
CA VAL A 42 -0.27 7.48 -6.40
C VAL A 42 -0.47 8.99 -6.61
N CYS A 43 0.48 9.82 -6.16
CA CYS A 43 0.52 11.25 -6.46
C CYS A 43 -0.82 11.97 -6.14
N GLY A 44 -1.44 11.62 -5.01
CA GLY A 44 -2.70 12.22 -4.55
C GLY A 44 -3.96 11.84 -5.33
N LYS A 45 -3.89 10.91 -6.30
CA LYS A 45 -5.06 10.47 -7.08
C LYS A 45 -6.13 9.76 -6.25
N CYS A 46 -5.73 9.11 -5.16
CA CYS A 46 -6.61 8.48 -4.20
C CYS A 46 -6.02 8.56 -2.78
N ARG A 47 -6.79 8.15 -1.78
CA ARG A 47 -6.31 8.02 -0.40
C ARG A 47 -5.22 6.94 -0.32
N THR A 48 -4.29 7.08 0.60
CA THR A 48 -3.22 6.10 0.84
C THR A 48 -3.12 5.78 2.31
N ALA A 49 -2.80 4.52 2.64
CA ALA A 49 -2.45 4.11 3.99
C ALA A 49 -1.43 2.97 4.00
N ARG A 50 -0.88 2.73 5.18
CA ARG A 50 0.19 1.77 5.40
C ARG A 50 -0.19 0.82 6.53
N ALA A 51 -0.24 -0.47 6.25
CA ALA A 51 -0.21 -1.51 7.26
C ALA A 51 1.25 -1.94 7.41
N THR A 52 1.94 -1.36 8.40
CA THR A 52 3.35 -1.64 8.70
C THR A 52 3.48 -2.49 9.95
N LYS A 53 4.36 -3.50 9.90
CA LYS A 53 4.67 -4.36 11.05
C LYS A 53 6.14 -4.73 11.02
N ASN A 54 6.85 -4.62 12.13
CA ASN A 54 8.26 -5.01 12.23
C ASN A 54 8.50 -5.91 13.44
N LEU A 55 7.69 -6.97 13.56
CA LEU A 55 7.66 -7.87 14.73
C LEU A 55 8.15 -9.29 14.40
N GLY A 56 8.71 -9.52 13.21
CA GLY A 56 9.14 -10.85 12.76
C GLY A 56 8.00 -11.82 12.42
N THR A 57 6.74 -11.37 12.50
CA THR A 57 5.54 -12.15 12.16
C THR A 57 4.72 -11.44 11.08
N PRO A 58 4.10 -12.17 10.14
CA PRO A 58 3.20 -11.59 9.15
C PRO A 58 2.01 -10.87 9.78
N HIS A 59 1.37 -10.02 8.99
CA HIS A 59 0.09 -9.44 9.39
C HIS A 59 -0.99 -10.54 9.48
N THR A 60 -1.87 -10.43 10.47
CA THR A 60 -3.13 -11.20 10.47
C THR A 60 -4.14 -10.53 9.53
N PRO A 61 -5.15 -11.27 9.04
CA PRO A 61 -6.23 -10.67 8.25
C PRO A 61 -6.93 -9.52 8.98
N ASP A 62 -7.13 -9.63 10.30
CA ASP A 62 -7.79 -8.61 11.12
C ASP A 62 -6.95 -7.32 11.22
N GLU A 63 -5.63 -7.43 11.35
CA GLU A 63 -4.72 -6.27 11.35
C GLU A 63 -4.82 -5.50 10.02
N ILE A 64 -4.91 -6.20 8.89
CA ILE A 64 -5.07 -5.58 7.57
C ILE A 64 -6.48 -4.98 7.44
N LEU A 65 -7.51 -5.69 7.90
CA LEU A 65 -8.90 -5.24 7.84
C LEU A 65 -9.10 -3.93 8.59
N SER A 66 -8.53 -3.79 9.79
CA SER A 66 -8.60 -2.54 10.57
C SER A 66 -8.09 -1.34 9.76
N VAL A 67 -6.94 -1.47 9.10
CA VAL A 67 -6.38 -0.40 8.26
C VAL A 67 -7.27 -0.10 7.06
N ILE A 68 -7.88 -1.13 6.45
CA ILE A 68 -8.82 -0.93 5.34
C ILE A 68 -10.06 -0.15 5.82
N GLU A 69 -10.61 -0.47 6.98
CA GLU A 69 -11.79 0.19 7.55
C GLU A 69 -11.52 1.65 7.89
N GLU A 70 -10.35 1.95 8.48
CA GLU A 70 -9.90 3.32 8.80
C GLU A 70 -9.86 4.23 7.56
N VAL A 71 -9.46 3.68 6.42
CA VAL A 71 -9.32 4.44 5.16
C VAL A 71 -10.60 4.43 4.35
N ARG A 72 -11.51 3.48 4.60
CA ARG A 72 -12.80 3.42 3.93
C ARG A 72 -13.75 4.49 4.46
N ALA A 73 -13.71 4.77 5.76
CA ALA A 73 -14.43 5.86 6.42
C ALA A 73 -14.17 7.22 5.76
#